data_AF-A0A151S9W2-F1
#
_entry.id   AF-A0A151S9W2-F1
#
_cell.length_a   1.000
_cell.length_b   1.000
_cell.length_c   1.000
_cell.angle_alpha   90.00
_cell.angle_beta   90.00
_cell.angle_gamma   90.00
#
_symmetry.space_group_name_H-M   'P 1'
#
loop_
_entity.id
_entity.type
_entity.pdbx_description
1 polymer ?
#
loop_
_entity_poly.entity_id
_entity_poly.type
_entity_poly.pdbx_seq_one_letter_code
_entity_poly.pdbx_strand_id
1 'polypeptide(L)'
;MTLFRMIFKSYIKRNREQLIKVANGQGVPICGSGNIILESSIVLKNVLHVPQLVNNFISVQKLTKDLNCSVTFFSTRVFQDLATGKTILTAKDQSELYLLESDDQNKTKIISQQAISETWANSQIWLHHKRLGHPSFNLIKSLFPHLFTRESIESFNCDICQLSKHHCASYPISNIKSTSPFDLIHSDV
;
A
#
# COMPACT_ATOMS: atom_id res chain seq x y z
N MET A 1 -7.45 -0.34 -20.94
CA MET A 1 -8.27 0.88 -20.94
C MET A 1 -8.79 1.13 -19.54
N THR A 2 -7.95 1.67 -18.67
CA THR A 2 -8.30 1.87 -17.25
C THR A 2 -9.15 3.14 -17.12
N LEU A 3 -10.39 2.94 -16.69
CA LEU A 3 -11.39 3.96 -16.46
C LEU A 3 -11.01 4.78 -15.21
N PHE A 4 -10.10 5.74 -15.34
CA PHE A 4 -9.99 6.79 -14.33
C PHE A 4 -11.17 7.74 -14.54
N ARG A 5 -12.31 7.45 -13.89
CA ARG A 5 -13.45 8.36 -13.85
C ARG A 5 -13.07 9.52 -12.93
N MET A 6 -12.32 10.48 -13.47
CA MET A 6 -12.06 11.75 -12.78
C MET A 6 -13.37 12.51 -12.68
N ILE A 7 -13.93 12.54 -11.48
CA ILE A 7 -15.12 13.34 -11.19
C ILE A 7 -14.63 14.70 -10.68
N PHE A 8 -14.99 15.75 -11.40
CA PHE A 8 -14.79 17.12 -10.96
C PHE A 8 -15.61 17.38 -9.69
N LYS A 9 -14.98 17.85 -8.62
CA LYS A 9 -15.66 18.30 -7.40
C LYS A 9 -16.43 19.61 -7.64
N SER A 10 -15.85 20.48 -8.46
CA SER A 10 -16.48 21.69 -8.95
C SER A 10 -16.26 21.76 -10.45
N TYR A 11 -17.27 22.20 -11.20
CA TYR A 11 -17.18 22.29 -12.65
C TYR A 11 -17.82 23.57 -13.16
N ILE A 12 -17.08 24.30 -13.99
CA ILE A 12 -17.54 25.49 -14.68
C ILE A 12 -17.44 25.22 -16.17
N LYS A 13 -18.59 25.16 -16.85
CA LYS A 13 -18.65 25.10 -18.31
C LYS A 13 -18.16 26.43 -18.87
N ARG A 14 -17.29 26.40 -19.87
CA ARG A 14 -16.84 27.62 -20.55
C ARG A 14 -17.73 27.90 -21.76
N ASN A 15 -18.09 29.17 -21.91
CA ASN A 15 -18.90 29.67 -23.03
C ASN A 15 -18.05 30.26 -24.17
N ARG A 16 -16.74 30.45 -23.96
CA ARG A 16 -15.80 30.93 -24.98
C ARG A 16 -14.99 29.78 -25.52
N GLU A 17 -14.80 29.74 -26.84
CA GLU A 17 -13.94 28.78 -27.52
C GLU A 17 -12.47 29.09 -27.20
N GLN A 18 -11.95 28.42 -26.18
CA GLN A 18 -10.51 28.38 -25.90
C GLN A 18 -9.98 27.02 -26.33
N LEU A 19 -8.84 27.05 -27.02
CA LEU A 19 -8.20 25.85 -27.55
C LEU A 19 -6.89 25.60 -26.82
N ILE A 20 -6.57 24.33 -26.59
CA ILE A 20 -5.19 23.91 -26.31
C ILE A 20 -4.53 23.47 -27.61
N LYS A 21 -3.22 23.72 -27.76
CA LYS A 21 -2.44 23.20 -28.88
C LYS A 21 -1.83 21.86 -28.49
N VAL A 22 -2.14 20.79 -29.23
CA VAL A 22 -1.54 19.47 -29.01
C VAL A 22 -0.32 19.26 -29.90
N ALA A 23 0.43 18.17 -29.70
CA ALA A 23 1.73 17.94 -30.33
C ALA A 23 1.69 17.93 -31.88
N ASN A 24 0.57 17.53 -32.48
CA ASN A 24 0.37 17.57 -33.93
C ASN A 24 0.07 18.98 -34.49
N GLY A 25 0.06 20.01 -33.63
CA GLY A 25 -0.20 21.41 -33.98
C GLY A 25 -1.68 21.79 -33.99
N GLN A 26 -2.60 20.84 -33.85
CA GLN A 26 -4.04 21.09 -33.87
C GLN A 26 -4.51 21.79 -32.58
N GLY A 27 -5.48 22.70 -32.74
CA GLY A 27 -6.22 23.29 -31.64
C GLY A 27 -7.39 22.41 -31.21
N VAL A 28 -7.45 22.06 -29.92
CA VAL A 28 -8.47 21.19 -29.33
C VAL A 28 -9.30 22.00 -28.32
N PRO A 29 -10.64 21.98 -28.39
CA PRO A 29 -11.48 22.83 -27.56
C PRO A 29 -11.54 22.39 -26.10
N ILE A 30 -11.48 23.39 -25.21
CA ILE A 30 -11.69 23.23 -23.77
C ILE A 30 -13.19 23.39 -23.49
N CYS A 31 -13.84 22.34 -22.98
CA CYS A 31 -15.28 22.35 -22.67
C CYS A 31 -15.60 23.00 -21.32
N GLY A 32 -14.63 23.01 -20.40
CA GLY A 32 -14.81 23.54 -19.06
C GLY A 32 -13.56 23.42 -18.23
N SER A 33 -13.66 23.84 -16.98
CA SER A 33 -12.59 23.68 -16.01
C SER A 33 -13.15 23.45 -14.61
N GLY A 34 -12.38 22.80 -13.76
CA GLY A 34 -12.84 22.47 -12.42
C GLY A 34 -11.75 21.92 -11.52
N ASN A 35 -12.11 21.63 -10.28
CA ASN A 35 -11.18 21.05 -9.32
C ASN A 35 -11.38 19.53 -9.25
N ILE A 36 -10.27 18.80 -9.17
CA ILE A 36 -10.26 17.34 -9.08
C ILE A 36 -9.52 16.94 -7.81
N ILE A 37 -10.04 15.93 -7.13
CA ILE A 37 -9.34 15.25 -6.03
C ILE A 37 -8.66 14.02 -6.64
N LEU A 38 -7.34 13.97 -6.56
CA LEU A 38 -6.55 12.89 -7.13
C LEU A 38 -6.28 11.77 -6.10
N GLU A 39 -6.03 12.16 -4.85
CA GLU A 39 -6.06 11.30 -3.64
C GLU A 39 -6.72 12.07 -2.50
N SER A 40 -7.07 11.39 -1.39
CA SER A 40 -7.83 11.96 -0.24
C SER A 40 -7.35 13.35 0.24
N SER A 41 -6.09 13.72 0.02
CA SER A 41 -5.51 15.02 0.40
C SER A 41 -5.08 15.91 -0.77
N ILE A 42 -5.03 15.42 -2.01
CA ILE A 42 -4.41 16.12 -3.14
C ILE A 42 -5.49 16.69 -4.06
N VAL A 43 -5.62 18.03 -4.04
CA VAL A 43 -6.59 18.75 -4.86
C VAL A 43 -5.89 19.47 -6.02
N LEU A 44 -6.15 19.01 -7.23
CA LEU A 44 -5.74 19.71 -8.45
C LEU A 44 -6.75 20.81 -8.75
N LYS A 45 -6.26 22.05 -8.82
CA LYS A 45 -7.10 23.24 -9.05
C LYS A 45 -7.08 23.62 -10.53
N ASN A 46 -8.22 24.08 -11.04
CA ASN A 46 -8.36 24.59 -12.42
C ASN A 46 -7.95 23.58 -13.50
N VAL A 47 -8.28 22.30 -13.31
CA VAL A 47 -8.07 21.26 -14.31
C VAL A 47 -8.97 21.51 -15.51
N LEU A 48 -8.42 21.42 -16.71
CA LEU A 48 -9.14 21.63 -17.96
C LEU A 48 -9.85 20.35 -18.38
N HIS A 49 -11.12 20.46 -18.78
CA HIS A 49 -11.87 19.37 -19.37
C HIS A 49 -11.79 19.46 -20.88
N VAL A 50 -11.07 18.51 -21.48
CA VAL A 50 -10.81 18.43 -22.92
C VAL A 50 -11.18 17.02 -23.41
N PRO A 51 -12.44 16.76 -23.80
CA PRO A 51 -12.93 15.42 -24.12
C PRO A 51 -12.24 14.72 -25.30
N GLN A 52 -11.61 15.49 -26.19
CA GLN A 52 -10.93 14.96 -27.37
C GLN A 52 -9.52 14.40 -27.05
N LEU A 53 -9.00 14.64 -25.83
CA LEU A 53 -7.75 14.01 -25.40
C LEU A 53 -8.02 12.57 -24.94
N VAL A 54 -7.24 11.64 -25.47
CA VAL A 54 -7.32 10.21 -25.12
C VAL A 54 -6.82 9.95 -23.70
N ASN A 55 -5.80 10.69 -23.28
CA ASN A 55 -5.14 10.55 -21.99
C ASN A 55 -5.24 11.83 -21.16
N ASN A 56 -5.23 11.65 -19.85
CA ASN A 56 -5.15 12.74 -18.90
C ASN A 56 -3.70 13.14 -18.68
N PHE A 57 -3.42 14.44 -18.67
CA PHE A 57 -2.08 14.97 -18.46
C PHE A 57 -2.05 15.87 -17.24
N ILE A 58 -0.97 15.76 -16.47
CA ILE A 58 -0.66 16.64 -15.36
C ILE A 58 0.63 17.36 -15.71
N SER A 59 0.59 18.69 -15.71
CA SER A 59 1.81 19.49 -15.86
C SER A 59 2.64 19.38 -14.58
N VAL A 60 3.87 18.89 -14.72
CA VAL A 60 4.84 18.81 -13.61
C VAL A 60 5.01 20.18 -12.96
N GLN A 61 5.18 21.23 -13.77
CA GLN A 61 5.36 22.60 -13.26
C GLN A 61 4.15 23.10 -12.47
N LYS A 62 2.93 22.80 -12.94
CA LYS A 62 1.71 23.19 -12.23
C LYS A 62 1.59 22.44 -10.91
N LEU A 63 1.87 21.13 -10.95
CA LEU A 63 1.78 20.25 -9.80
C LEU A 63 2.78 20.64 -8.70
N THR A 64 4.04 20.89 -9.06
CA THR A 64 5.08 21.29 -8.10
C THR A 64 4.80 22.64 -7.45
N LYS A 65 4.26 23.59 -8.21
CA LYS A 65 3.82 24.89 -7.68
C LYS A 65 2.62 24.77 -6.74
N ASP A 66 1.62 23.98 -7.11
CA ASP A 66 0.37 23.86 -6.34
C ASP A 66 0.58 23.10 -5.03
N LEU A 67 1.47 22.09 -5.02
CA LEU A 67 1.76 21.26 -3.86
C LEU A 67 2.98 21.72 -3.06
N ASN A 68 3.67 22.79 -3.49
CA ASN A 68 4.94 23.21 -2.92
C ASN A 68 5.94 22.04 -2.77
N CYS A 69 6.11 21.28 -3.85
CA CYS A 69 6.91 20.06 -3.86
C CYS A 69 8.03 20.12 -4.91
N SER A 70 9.12 19.38 -4.66
CA SER A 70 10.13 19.08 -5.67
C SER A 70 9.82 17.76 -6.35
N VAL A 71 10.35 17.59 -7.56
CA VAL A 71 10.32 16.31 -8.28
C VAL A 71 11.75 15.85 -8.50
N THR A 72 12.01 14.58 -8.20
CA THR A 72 13.30 13.95 -8.45
C THR A 72 13.12 12.79 -9.43
N PHE A 73 13.92 12.79 -10.49
CA PHE A 73 13.86 11.79 -11.55
C PHE A 73 14.90 10.70 -11.29
N PHE A 74 14.46 9.54 -10.79
CA PHE A 74 15.23 8.30 -10.74
C PHE A 74 14.62 7.26 -11.70
N SER A 75 14.81 5.95 -11.45
CA SER A 75 14.05 4.88 -12.10
C SER A 75 12.54 5.00 -11.80
N THR A 76 12.19 5.44 -10.59
CA THR A 76 10.84 5.91 -10.21
C THR A 76 10.89 7.41 -9.93
N ARG A 77 9.80 8.12 -10.25
CA ARG A 77 9.74 9.58 -10.13
C ARG A 77 9.02 9.92 -8.84
N VAL A 78 9.67 10.71 -7.99
CA VAL A 78 9.19 10.97 -6.62
C VAL A 78 8.90 12.46 -6.49
N PHE A 79 7.70 12.79 -6.01
CA PHE A 79 7.32 14.13 -5.62
C PHE A 79 7.44 14.27 -4.11
N GLN A 80 8.27 15.20 -3.63
CA GLN A 80 8.54 15.39 -2.21
C GLN A 80 8.12 16.77 -1.75
N ASP A 81 7.37 16.82 -0.66
CA ASP A 81 6.97 18.06 -0.01
C ASP A 81 8.21 18.84 0.45
N LEU A 82 8.31 20.11 0.07
CA LEU A 82 9.51 20.91 0.37
C LEU A 82 9.64 21.26 1.86
N ALA A 83 8.54 21.29 2.61
CA ALA A 83 8.57 21.65 4.02
C ALA A 83 8.94 20.47 4.92
N THR A 84 8.46 19.27 4.58
CA THR A 84 8.59 18.06 5.41
C THR A 84 9.56 17.03 4.85
N GLY A 85 9.94 17.13 3.58
CA GLY A 85 10.73 16.11 2.87
C GLY A 85 9.96 14.80 2.61
N LYS A 86 8.68 14.73 2.97
CA LYS A 86 7.87 13.52 2.81
C LYS A 86 7.47 13.33 1.35
N THR A 87 7.52 12.09 0.88
CA THR A 87 6.96 11.72 -0.43
C THR A 87 5.45 11.93 -0.45
N ILE A 88 4.97 12.71 -1.40
CA ILE A 88 3.54 13.00 -1.63
C ILE A 88 2.97 12.05 -2.69
N LEU A 89 3.70 11.88 -3.80
CA LEU A 89 3.28 11.09 -4.96
C LEU A 89 4.46 10.35 -5.55
N THR A 90 4.18 9.20 -6.17
CA THR A 90 5.13 8.49 -7.00
C THR A 90 4.56 8.25 -8.39
N ALA A 91 5.43 8.32 -9.38
CA ALA A 91 5.09 7.99 -10.76
C ALA A 91 6.05 6.95 -11.31
N LYS A 92 5.50 5.93 -11.97
CA LYS A 92 6.26 4.89 -12.65
C LYS A 92 6.42 5.22 -14.12
N ASP A 93 7.55 4.77 -14.67
CA ASP A 93 7.79 4.81 -16.10
C ASP A 93 6.92 3.77 -16.79
N GLN A 94 6.11 4.20 -17.76
CA GLN A 94 5.33 3.31 -18.59
C GLN A 94 5.22 3.89 -20.00
N SER A 95 5.84 3.21 -20.96
CA SER A 95 5.78 3.60 -22.39
C SER A 95 6.17 5.07 -22.62
N GLU A 96 7.30 5.49 -22.03
CA GLU A 96 7.85 6.86 -22.12
C GLU A 96 6.99 7.94 -21.44
N LEU A 97 5.95 7.55 -20.71
CA LEU A 97 5.12 8.43 -19.90
C LEU A 97 5.26 8.11 -18.42
N TYR A 98 5.02 9.13 -17.59
CA TYR A 98 4.98 8.98 -16.14
C TYR A 98 3.55 8.71 -15.69
N LEU A 99 3.25 7.45 -15.41
CA LEU A 99 1.98 7.07 -14.82
C LEU A 99 2.02 7.34 -13.33
N LEU A 100 1.13 8.21 -12.87
CA LEU A 100 0.96 8.47 -11.45
C LEU A 100 0.24 7.28 -10.81
N GLU A 101 0.87 6.65 -9.83
CA GLU A 101 0.20 5.61 -9.05
C GLU A 101 -0.54 6.28 -7.90
N SER A 102 -1.86 6.31 -7.98
CA SER A 102 -2.71 6.57 -6.82
C SER A 102 -2.84 5.27 -6.03
N ASP A 103 -2.65 5.33 -4.72
CA ASP A 103 -2.82 4.21 -3.82
C ASP A 103 -4.33 3.93 -3.62
N ASP A 104 -4.99 3.52 -4.71
CA ASP A 104 -6.28 2.83 -4.64
C ASP A 104 -5.98 1.47 -4.04
N GLN A 105 -5.78 1.43 -2.71
CA GLN A 105 -5.54 0.23 -1.91
C GLN A 105 -6.68 -0.82 -2.00
N ASN A 106 -7.65 -0.66 -2.90
CA ASN A 106 -8.76 -1.58 -3.06
C ASN A 106 -8.84 -2.32 -4.39
N LYS A 107 -8.06 -2.03 -5.44
CA LYS A 107 -8.25 -2.75 -6.72
C LYS A 107 -6.96 -2.93 -7.51
N THR A 108 -6.19 -3.96 -7.12
CA THR A 108 -5.65 -5.01 -8.02
C THR A 108 -4.64 -5.87 -7.26
N LYS A 109 -5.10 -6.76 -6.37
CA LYS A 109 -4.40 -8.02 -6.13
C LYS A 109 -5.05 -9.08 -7.01
N ILE A 110 -4.55 -9.20 -8.23
CA ILE A 110 -4.85 -10.34 -9.09
C ILE A 110 -4.18 -11.57 -8.44
N ILE A 111 -5.03 -12.42 -7.86
CA ILE A 111 -4.96 -13.88 -7.85
C ILE A 111 -3.61 -14.49 -7.47
N SER A 112 -3.47 -14.85 -6.20
CA SER A 112 -2.94 -16.15 -5.79
C SER A 112 -3.44 -16.51 -4.39
N GLN A 113 -4.51 -17.30 -4.38
CA GLN A 113 -4.96 -18.29 -3.38
C GLN A 113 -5.11 -17.91 -1.89
N GLN A 114 -6.32 -18.24 -1.39
CA GLN A 114 -6.82 -18.24 -0.01
C GLN A 114 -7.24 -16.88 0.56
N ALA A 115 -8.42 -16.43 0.11
CA ALA A 115 -9.13 -15.30 0.67
C ALA A 115 -9.78 -15.66 2.02
N ILE A 116 -9.19 -15.20 3.11
CA ILE A 116 -9.97 -14.68 4.23
C ILE A 116 -10.16 -13.20 3.92
N SER A 117 -11.39 -12.69 4.02
CA SER A 117 -11.68 -11.26 3.83
C SER A 117 -11.01 -10.46 4.94
N GLU A 118 -9.71 -10.16 4.79
CA GLU A 118 -8.94 -9.42 5.79
C GLU A 118 -9.39 -7.96 5.83
N THR A 119 -9.88 -7.53 6.99
CA THR A 119 -10.13 -6.10 7.25
C THR A 119 -8.80 -5.35 7.35
N TRP A 120 -8.80 -4.04 7.10
CA TRP A 120 -7.60 -3.21 7.30
C TRP A 120 -7.00 -3.39 8.70
N ALA A 121 -7.86 -3.48 9.73
CA ALA A 121 -7.42 -3.70 11.11
C ALA A 121 -6.73 -5.05 11.29
N ASN A 122 -7.29 -6.12 10.71
CA ASN A 122 -6.69 -7.45 10.72
C ASN A 122 -5.29 -7.45 10.09
N SER A 123 -5.14 -6.81 8.92
CA SER A 123 -3.84 -6.66 8.26
C SER A 123 -2.82 -5.88 9.12
N GLN A 124 -3.23 -4.81 9.79
CA GLN A 124 -2.35 -4.05 10.69
C GLN A 124 -1.94 -4.86 11.92
N ILE A 125 -2.86 -5.62 12.52
CA ILE A 125 -2.56 -6.50 13.67
C ILE A 125 -1.49 -7.53 13.28
N TRP A 126 -1.64 -8.17 12.13
CA TRP A 126 -0.64 -9.12 11.61
C TRP A 126 0.71 -8.47 11.31
N LEU A 127 0.71 -7.26 10.75
CA LEU A 127 1.96 -6.51 10.50
C LEU A 127 2.68 -6.19 11.81
N HIS A 128 1.97 -5.72 12.84
CA HIS A 128 2.56 -5.45 14.15
C HIS A 128 3.08 -6.73 14.80
N HIS A 129 2.33 -7.83 14.73
CA HIS A 129 2.78 -9.13 15.21
C HIS A 129 4.10 -9.56 14.56
N LYS A 130 4.24 -9.45 13.24
CA LYS A 130 5.47 -9.85 12.55
C LYS A 130 6.63 -8.88 12.80
N ARG A 131 6.40 -7.56 12.72
CA ARG A 131 7.46 -6.54 12.84
C ARG A 131 8.03 -6.40 14.25
N LEU A 132 7.23 -6.68 15.28
CA LEU A 132 7.64 -6.57 16.68
C LEU A 132 8.22 -7.88 17.24
N GLY A 133 8.46 -8.88 16.39
CA GLY A 133 9.05 -10.15 16.84
C GLY A 133 8.04 -11.09 17.50
N HIS A 134 6.85 -11.21 16.93
CA HIS A 134 5.79 -12.13 17.36
C HIS A 134 5.30 -11.94 18.81
N PRO A 135 5.04 -10.71 19.29
CA PRO A 135 4.42 -10.51 20.59
C PRO A 135 3.01 -11.11 20.63
N SER A 136 2.53 -11.41 21.84
CA SER A 136 1.17 -11.92 22.02
C SER A 136 0.13 -10.91 21.50
N PHE A 137 -0.95 -11.40 20.89
CA PHE A 137 -2.03 -10.53 20.43
C PHE A 137 -2.67 -9.72 21.57
N ASN A 138 -2.60 -10.21 22.81
CA ASN A 138 -2.96 -9.45 24.02
C ASN A 138 -2.07 -8.21 24.22
N LEU A 139 -0.75 -8.34 24.03
CA LEU A 139 0.16 -7.21 24.12
C LEU A 139 -0.09 -6.21 22.99
N ILE A 140 -0.33 -6.69 21.76
CA ILE A 140 -0.67 -5.83 20.62
C ILE A 140 -1.97 -5.07 20.89
N LYS A 141 -2.99 -5.72 21.47
CA LYS A 141 -4.24 -5.07 21.88
C LYS A 141 -4.03 -3.99 22.94
N SER A 142 -3.12 -4.21 23.88
CA SER A 142 -2.76 -3.20 24.87
C SER A 142 -2.07 -1.98 24.25
N LEU A 143 -1.23 -2.18 23.21
CA LEU A 143 -0.50 -1.10 22.54
C LEU A 143 -1.36 -0.36 21.50
N PHE A 144 -2.24 -1.08 20.81
CA PHE A 144 -3.05 -0.58 19.69
C PHE A 144 -4.54 -0.96 19.86
N PRO A 145 -5.24 -0.48 20.91
CA PRO A 145 -6.60 -0.90 21.22
C PRO A 145 -7.61 -0.59 20.11
N HIS A 146 -7.36 0.46 19.33
CA HIS A 146 -8.20 0.87 18.19
C HIS A 146 -8.25 -0.16 17.05
N LEU A 147 -7.26 -1.06 16.95
CA LEU A 147 -7.27 -2.12 15.94
C LEU A 147 -8.20 -3.28 16.32
N PHE A 148 -8.50 -3.44 17.62
CA PHE A 148 -9.31 -4.55 18.14
C PHE A 148 -10.78 -4.17 18.40
N THR A 149 -11.26 -3.09 17.79
CA THR A 149 -12.66 -2.65 17.96
C THR A 149 -13.66 -3.63 17.35
N ARG A 150 -13.28 -4.34 16.27
CA ARG A 150 -14.12 -5.32 15.57
C ARG A 150 -13.44 -6.68 15.39
N GLU A 151 -12.22 -6.83 15.89
CA GLU A 151 -11.41 -8.04 15.77
C GLU A 151 -11.29 -8.68 17.16
N SER A 152 -11.60 -9.97 17.27
CA SER A 152 -11.37 -10.74 18.49
C SER A 152 -9.92 -11.24 18.52
N ILE A 153 -9.36 -11.46 19.71
CA ILE A 153 -8.01 -12.02 19.82
C ILE A 153 -7.98 -13.49 19.37
N GLU A 154 -9.06 -14.22 19.63
CA GLU A 154 -9.20 -15.65 19.30
C GLU A 154 -9.20 -15.93 17.80
N SER A 155 -9.47 -14.92 16.95
CA SER A 155 -9.41 -15.07 15.50
C SER A 155 -7.99 -15.14 14.96
N PHE A 156 -6.97 -14.85 15.78
CA PHE A 156 -5.57 -14.81 15.35
C PHE A 156 -4.79 -16.04 15.83
N ASN A 157 -4.39 -16.88 14.88
CA ASN A 157 -3.52 -18.03 15.12
C ASN A 157 -2.27 -17.93 14.24
N CYS A 158 -1.09 -17.88 14.87
CA CYS A 158 0.19 -17.85 14.17
C CYS A 158 0.91 -19.18 14.32
N ASP A 159 1.04 -19.92 13.22
CA ASP A 159 1.70 -21.22 13.19
C ASP A 159 3.16 -21.15 13.67
N ILE A 160 3.88 -20.09 13.28
CA ILE A 160 5.27 -19.85 13.71
C ILE A 160 5.34 -19.78 15.25
N CYS A 161 4.42 -19.05 15.88
CA CYS A 161 4.37 -18.95 17.34
C CYS A 161 3.99 -20.28 18.01
N GLN A 162 3.06 -21.03 17.43
CA GLN A 162 2.64 -22.32 17.97
C GLN A 162 3.78 -23.34 17.90
N LEU A 163 4.44 -23.44 16.75
CA LEU A 163 5.58 -24.34 16.54
C LEU A 163 6.77 -23.95 17.42
N SER A 164 7.05 -22.66 17.55
CA SER A 164 8.15 -22.17 18.41
C SER A 164 7.91 -22.43 19.90
N LYS A 165 6.64 -22.58 20.32
CA LYS A 165 6.23 -22.89 21.70
C LYS A 165 5.95 -24.36 21.92
N HIS A 166 6.10 -25.20 20.89
CA HIS A 166 5.92 -26.63 21.03
C HIS A 166 7.08 -27.19 21.85
N HIS A 167 6.79 -27.77 23.00
CA HIS A 167 7.80 -28.50 23.75
C HIS A 167 8.03 -29.85 23.06
N CYS A 168 9.29 -30.31 23.04
CA CYS A 168 9.54 -31.69 22.65
C CYS A 168 8.80 -32.61 23.62
N ALA A 169 8.11 -33.63 23.10
CA ALA A 169 7.53 -34.65 23.96
C ALA A 169 8.64 -35.30 24.80
N SER A 170 8.35 -35.67 26.04
CA SER A 170 9.29 -36.40 26.88
C SER A 170 9.79 -37.64 26.14
N TYR A 171 11.09 -37.91 26.22
CA TYR A 171 11.64 -39.15 25.70
C TYR A 171 10.89 -40.35 26.32
N PRO A 172 10.61 -41.39 25.53
CA PRO A 172 10.05 -42.62 26.08
C PRO A 172 11.01 -43.14 27.16
N ILE A 173 10.44 -43.62 28.27
CA ILE A 173 11.22 -44.21 29.35
C ILE A 173 11.99 -45.40 28.76
N SER A 174 13.32 -45.34 28.77
CA SER A 174 14.14 -46.47 28.39
C SER A 174 14.12 -47.50 29.52
N ASN A 175 13.59 -48.69 29.24
CA ASN A 175 13.65 -49.82 30.18
C ASN A 175 14.91 -50.67 29.96
N ILE A 176 15.96 -50.10 29.36
CA ILE A 176 17.21 -50.81 29.08
C ILE A 176 17.92 -51.03 30.42
N LYS A 177 17.95 -52.29 30.86
CA LYS A 177 18.68 -52.72 32.04
C LYS A 177 19.80 -53.66 31.60
N SER A 178 21.00 -53.43 32.10
CA SER A 178 22.13 -54.35 31.93
C SER A 178 21.83 -55.66 32.68
N THR A 179 22.15 -56.79 32.04
CA THR A 179 21.96 -58.13 32.60
C THR A 179 23.25 -58.74 33.15
N SER A 180 24.41 -58.19 32.77
CA SER A 180 25.72 -58.61 33.24
C SER A 180 26.69 -57.43 33.39
N PRO A 181 27.75 -57.54 34.22
CA PRO A 181 28.69 -56.46 34.45
C PRO A 181 29.32 -55.95 33.15
N PHE A 182 29.39 -54.62 33.00
CA PHE A 182 29.95 -53.90 31.83
C PHE A 182 29.12 -53.93 30.52
N ASP A 183 27.89 -54.44 30.52
CA ASP A 183 27.02 -54.43 29.32
C ASP A 183 26.59 -53.03 28.84
N LEU A 184 26.57 -52.04 29.74
CA LEU A 184 26.13 -50.68 29.43
C LEU A 184 27.03 -49.69 30.16
N ILE A 185 27.73 -48.85 29.41
CA ILE A 185 28.58 -47.78 29.93
C ILE A 185 27.99 -46.45 29.45
N HIS A 186 27.66 -45.56 30.38
CA HIS A 186 27.29 -44.18 30.09
C HIS A 186 28.48 -43.28 30.42
N SER A 187 28.88 -42.45 29.47
CA SER A 187 29.89 -41.40 29.67
C SER A 187 29.33 -40.10 29.12
N ASP A 188 29.38 -39.05 29.92
CA ASP A 188 29.29 -37.67 29.47
C ASP A 188 30.71 -37.08 29.28
N VAL A 189 30.78 -35.85 28.77
CA VAL A 189 32.02 -35.06 28.61
C VAL A 189 31.89 -33.80 29.46
#